data_AF-A0ABD5B3Q0-F1
#
_entry.id   AF-A0ABD5B3Q0-F1
#
_cell.length_a   1.000
_cell.length_b   1.000
_cell.length_c   1.000
_cell.angle_alpha   90.00
_cell.angle_beta   90.00
_cell.angle_gamma   90.00
#
_symmetry.space_group_name_H-M   'P 1'
#
loop_
_entity.id
_entity.type
_entity.pdbx_description
1 polymer ?
#
loop_
_entity_poly.entity_id
_entity_poly.type
_entity_poly.pdbx_seq_one_letter_code
_entity_poly.pdbx_strand_id
1 'polypeptide(L)' 'MKATGYFKTVKGERFYIKAIRGGYFGVYNKLDMSLESLCLTKVEAEELARELNNLRK' A
#
# COMPACT_ATOMS: atom_id res chain seq x y z
N MET A 1 9.49 -32.57 -6.88
CA MET A 1 9.36 -31.60 -5.78
C MET A 1 8.07 -30.82 -6.02
N LYS A 2 7.03 -30.96 -5.19
CA LYS A 2 5.79 -30.17 -5.34
C LYS A 2 6.05 -28.81 -4.69
N ALA A 3 6.03 -27.74 -5.48
CA ALA A 3 6.13 -26.38 -4.98
C ALA A 3 4.79 -25.99 -4.35
N THR A 4 4.71 -25.98 -3.03
CA THR A 4 3.56 -25.43 -2.30
C THR A 4 3.73 -23.91 -2.26
N GLY A 5 3.02 -23.20 -3.13
CA GLY A 5 3.00 -21.74 -3.13
C GLY A 5 2.14 -21.24 -1.97
N TYR A 6 2.74 -20.48 -1.05
CA TYR A 6 1.99 -19.80 0.02
C TYR A 6 1.45 -18.47 -0.54
N PHE A 7 0.17 -18.44 -0.91
CA PHE A 7 -0.51 -17.20 -1.26
C PHE A 7 -0.85 -16.43 0.03
N LYS A 8 -0.19 -15.29 0.25
CA LYS A 8 -0.50 -14.39 1.35
C LYS A 8 -1.83 -13.70 1.06
N THR A 9 -2.90 -14.14 1.71
CA THR A 9 -4.19 -13.45 1.66
C THR A 9 -4.14 -12.21 2.55
N VAL A 10 -4.27 -11.03 1.95
CA VAL A 10 -4.41 -9.77 2.71
C VAL A 10 -5.89 -9.56 3.00
N LYS A 11 -6.25 -9.49 4.28
CA LYS A 11 -7.59 -9.11 4.73
C LYS A 11 -7.67 -7.59 4.88
N GLY A 12 -8.75 -6.99 4.38
CA GLY A 12 -9.02 -5.55 4.47
C GLY A 12 -8.33 -4.72 3.38
N GLU A 13 -8.13 -3.44 3.66
CA GLU A 13 -7.48 -2.49 2.76
C GLU A 13 -6.07 -2.95 2.39
N ARG A 14 -5.79 -3.01 1.09
CA ARG A 14 -4.51 -3.48 0.53
C ARG A 14 -3.42 -2.41 0.59
N PHE A 15 -3.79 -1.15 0.48
CA PHE A 15 -2.85 -0.03 0.51
C PHE A 15 -2.93 0.71 1.84
N TYR A 16 -1.78 1.14 2.36
CA TYR A 16 -1.68 1.91 3.61
C TYR A 16 -0.62 3.00 3.52
N ILE A 17 -0.75 4.04 4.35
CA ILE A 17 0.19 5.16 4.39
C ILE A 17 1.24 4.98 5.49
N LYS A 18 2.46 5.46 5.25
CA LYS A 18 3.51 5.56 6.27
C LYS A 18 4.36 6.81 6.04
N ALA A 19 4.61 7.56 7.11
CA ALA A 19 5.52 8.70 7.06
C ALA A 19 6.96 8.21 6.80
N ILE A 20 7.66 8.91 5.91
CA ILE A 20 9.04 8.64 5.51
C ILE A 20 9.94 9.77 6.02
N ARG A 21 11.18 9.43 6.38
CA ARG A 21 12.19 10.40 6.77
C ARG A 21 12.37 11.44 5.65
N GLY A 22 12.28 12.71 6.00
CA GLY A 22 12.31 13.83 5.03
C GLY A 22 10.98 14.56 4.85
N GLY A 23 9.94 14.20 5.59
CA GLY A 23 8.65 14.91 5.58
C GLY A 23 7.66 14.41 4.53
N TYR A 24 7.97 13.30 3.87
CA TYR A 24 7.11 12.68 2.85
C TYR A 24 6.20 11.61 3.44
N PHE A 25 5.16 11.25 2.69
CA PHE A 25 4.24 10.17 3.03
C PHE A 25 4.25 9.13 1.90
N GLY A 26 4.62 7.89 2.21
CA GLY A 26 4.59 6.80 1.24
C GLY A 26 3.29 6.01 1.31
N VAL A 27 2.76 5.65 0.13
CA VAL A 27 1.66 4.68 -0.01
C VAL A 27 2.27 3.32 -0.32
N TYR A 28 2.00 2.34 0.53
CA TYR A 28 2.58 1.01 0.46
C TYR A 28 1.53 -0.06 0.19
N ASN A 29 1.91 -1.08 -0.57
CA ASN A 29 1.08 -2.24 -0.85
C ASN A 29 1.38 -3.38 0.15
N LYS A 30 0.37 -3.88 0.86
CA LYS A 30 0.54 -4.92 1.90
C LYS A 30 0.94 -6.30 1.36
N LEU A 31 0.70 -6.58 0.08
CA LEU A 31 0.98 -7.90 -0.50
C LEU A 31 2.47 -8.13 -0.69
N ASP A 32 3.13 -7.19 -1.35
CA ASP A 32 4.52 -7.24 -1.78
C ASP A 32 5.41 -6.22 -1.06
N MET A 33 4.84 -5.39 -0.17
CA MET A 33 5.54 -4.35 0.60
C MET A 33 6.22 -3.29 -0.27
N SER A 34 5.80 -3.16 -1.53
CA SER A 34 6.31 -2.16 -2.45
C SER A 34 5.79 -0.76 -2.11
N LEU A 35 6.59 0.25 -2.42
CA LEU A 35 6.19 1.65 -2.39
C LEU A 35 5.53 1.97 -3.73
N GLU A 36 4.26 2.34 -3.70
CA GLU A 36 3.46 2.63 -4.90
C GLU A 36 3.57 4.11 -5.27
N SER A 37 3.62 4.99 -4.28
CA SER A 37 3.77 6.43 -4.48
C SER A 37 4.37 7.13 -3.27
N LEU A 38 5.02 8.26 -3.52
CA LEU A 38 5.56 9.17 -2.53
C LEU A 38 4.84 10.52 -2.66
N CYS A 39 4.13 10.92 -1.60
CA CYS A 39 3.37 12.15 -1.53
C CYS A 39 4.05 13.18 -0.61
N LEU A 40 3.79 14.47 -0.86
CA LEU A 40 4.32 15.57 -0.05
C LEU A 40 3.47 15.79 1.19
N THR A 41 2.16 15.58 1.09
CA THR A 41 1.24 15.77 2.20
C THR A 41 0.60 14.45 2.63
N LYS A 42 0.14 14.42 3.89
CA LYS A 42 -0.58 13.27 4.43
C LYS A 42 -1.92 13.07 3.72
N VAL A 43 -2.62 14.16 3.41
CA VAL A 43 -3.96 14.14 2.79
C VAL A 43 -3.90 13.50 1.39
N GLU A 44 -2.93 13.91 0.56
CA GLU A 44 -2.70 13.31 -0.76
C GLU A 44 -2.46 11.80 -0.66
N ALA A 45 -1.64 11.36 0.31
CA ALA A 45 -1.36 9.94 0.50
C ALA A 45 -2.59 9.15 0.94
N GLU A 46 -3.45 9.74 1.80
CA GLU A 46 -4.70 9.12 2.26
C GLU A 46 -5.72 9.01 1.13
N GLU A 47 -5.89 10.06 0.33
CA GLU A 47 -6.78 10.05 -0.84
C GLU A 47 -6.33 9.01 -1.86
N LEU A 48 -5.03 8.99 -2.21
CA LEU A 48 -4.48 8.00 -3.13
C LEU A 48 -4.63 6.57 -2.60
N ALA A 49 -4.34 6.32 -1.33
CA ALA A 49 -4.54 4.99 -0.73
C ALA A 49 -6.01 4.57 -0.78
N ARG A 50 -6.95 5.49 -0.54
CA ARG A 50 -8.38 5.23 -0.62
C ARG A 50 -8.83 4.92 -2.05
N GLU A 51 -8.36 5.69 -3.04
CA GLU A 51 -8.63 5.45 -4.46
C GLU A 51 -8.13 4.09 -4.91
N LEU A 52 -6.87 3.76 -4.58
CA LEU A 52 -6.27 2.47 -4.92
C LEU A 52 -7.00 1.28 -4.27
N ASN A 53 -7.49 1.45 -3.03
CA ASN A 53 -8.32 0.46 -2.36
C ASN A 53 -9.72 0.33 -2.99
N ASN A 54 -10.29 1.42 -3.50
CA ASN A 54 -11.60 1.40 -4.14
C ASN A 54 -11.57 0.85 -5.58
N LEU A 55 -10.49 1.08 -6.34
CA LEU A 55 -10.32 0.52 -7.68
C LEU A 55 -10.23 -1.00 -7.71
N ARG A 56 -9.94 -1.64 -6.57
CA ARG A 56 -9.74 -3.08 -6.43
C ARG A 56 -10.87 -3.78 -5.64
N LYS A 57 -11.98 -3.07 -5.36
CA LYS A 57 -13.24 -3.68 -4.89
C LYS A 57 -14.00 -4.28 -6.07
#